data_AF-A0AAX3IGJ7-F1
#
_entry.id   AF-A0AAX3IGJ7-F1
#
_cell.length_a   1.000
_cell.length_b   1.000
_cell.length_c   1.000
_cell.angle_alpha   90.00
_cell.angle_beta   90.00
_cell.angle_gamma   90.00
#
_symmetry.space_group_name_H-M   'P 1'
#
loop_
_entity.id
_entity.type
_entity.pdbx_description
1 polymer ?
#
loop_
_entity_poly.entity_id
_entity_poly.type
_entity_poly.pdbx_seq_one_letter_code
_entity_poly.pdbx_strand_id
1 'polypeptide(L)'
;MTPTNRKKLVVAHSTREGAPQHEVETNRALARWLAQILGLKFGGSYDPDLHAGRELYLLPTQTLVGPAQAHQLNIKGPEDLWGGYVDHDFICTKAISHGLLGPEAKAPEGWSPLFCERVRDVVLDGLTVFSLENARPAATRLLYSGPIRLKPVHACAGRGQEVIHSLDEFDAVLARPEASKMFSEGVVLEQDLHDVVTHSVGQSFIGAHVFSYCGEQYLTQDGQGEEVYGGSNLLVVRGYYEDLLNLDLPEDVREAIEQARVFDNAADEAYPGFYASRRNYDIAQGLDSDGQRRSGVLEQSWRMGGASSAEVAALQSFINNPGLKAIRVSSVETYVDQALPADAIEVYRGPAENSEFLLKYVTVKPYDG
;
A
#
# COMPACT_ATOMS: atom_id res chain seq x y z
N MET A 1 -13.56 -12.40 21.72
CA MET A 1 -14.05 -12.96 20.44
C MET A 1 -15.37 -12.28 20.12
N THR A 2 -15.36 -11.28 19.25
CA THR A 2 -16.59 -10.65 18.75
C THR A 2 -17.06 -11.48 17.56
N PRO A 3 -18.25 -12.11 17.59
CA PRO A 3 -18.74 -12.87 16.45
C PRO A 3 -18.95 -11.92 15.26
N THR A 4 -18.47 -12.31 14.07
CA THR A 4 -18.72 -11.59 12.82
C THR A 4 -20.22 -11.36 12.70
N ASN A 5 -20.64 -10.09 12.68
CA ASN A 5 -22.06 -9.75 12.64
C ASN A 5 -22.67 -10.27 11.33
N ARG A 6 -23.38 -11.41 11.41
CA ARG A 6 -23.98 -12.10 10.25
C ARG A 6 -24.97 -11.24 9.46
N LYS A 7 -25.31 -10.04 9.95
CA LYS A 7 -26.15 -9.07 9.25
C LYS A 7 -25.38 -8.18 8.26
N LYS A 8 -24.05 -8.11 8.34
CA LYS A 8 -23.23 -7.26 7.46
C LYS A 8 -23.27 -7.77 6.01
N LEU A 9 -23.36 -6.83 5.07
CA LEU A 9 -23.18 -7.07 3.64
C LEU A 9 -21.75 -6.70 3.24
N VAL A 10 -21.05 -7.61 2.57
CA VAL A 10 -19.73 -7.29 2.01
C VAL A 10 -19.92 -6.55 0.70
N VAL A 11 -19.37 -5.36 0.58
CA VAL A 11 -19.63 -4.45 -0.54
C VAL A 11 -18.30 -3.94 -1.13
N ALA A 12 -18.18 -4.06 -2.45
CA ALA A 12 -17.08 -3.51 -3.23
C ALA A 12 -17.26 -1.99 -3.35
N HIS A 13 -16.25 -1.19 -3.01
CA HIS A 13 -16.35 0.27 -3.11
C HIS A 13 -15.19 0.85 -3.93
N SER A 14 -15.42 1.00 -5.23
CA SER A 14 -14.55 1.83 -6.06
C SER A 14 -14.80 3.31 -5.74
N THR A 15 -13.81 3.97 -5.17
CA THR A 15 -13.93 5.37 -4.71
C THR A 15 -13.50 6.39 -5.77
N ARG A 16 -12.69 5.97 -6.76
CA ARG A 16 -12.22 6.84 -7.84
C ARG A 16 -13.26 6.91 -8.97
N GLU A 17 -13.71 8.11 -9.29
CA GLU A 17 -14.52 8.37 -10.49
C GLU A 17 -13.70 8.04 -11.74
N GLY A 18 -14.31 7.31 -12.69
CA GLY A 18 -13.61 6.86 -13.89
C GLY A 18 -12.49 5.84 -13.63
N ALA A 19 -12.52 5.14 -12.49
CA ALA A 19 -11.56 4.07 -12.21
C ALA A 19 -11.53 3.05 -13.36
N PRO A 20 -10.34 2.55 -13.74
CA PRO A 20 -10.20 1.54 -14.78
C PRO A 20 -11.07 0.31 -14.51
N GLN A 21 -11.64 -0.26 -15.58
CA GLN A 21 -12.52 -1.42 -15.45
C GLN A 21 -11.86 -2.58 -14.69
N HIS A 22 -10.58 -2.85 -14.95
CA HIS A 22 -9.85 -3.91 -14.27
C HIS A 22 -9.73 -3.69 -12.74
N GLU A 23 -9.62 -2.44 -12.27
CA GLU A 23 -9.61 -2.12 -10.83
C GLU A 23 -10.97 -2.37 -10.20
N VAL A 24 -12.05 -1.91 -10.85
CA VAL A 24 -13.44 -2.09 -10.40
C VAL A 24 -13.81 -3.58 -10.35
N GLU A 25 -13.45 -4.33 -11.38
CA GLU A 25 -13.76 -5.76 -11.48
C GLU A 25 -12.93 -6.59 -10.50
N THR A 26 -11.66 -6.25 -10.30
CA THR A 26 -10.82 -6.85 -9.25
C THR A 26 -11.43 -6.60 -7.88
N ASN A 27 -11.83 -5.36 -7.56
CA ASN A 27 -12.47 -5.03 -6.30
C ASN A 27 -13.76 -5.83 -6.07
N ARG A 28 -14.58 -5.97 -7.12
CA ARG A 28 -15.81 -6.77 -7.10
C ARG A 28 -15.55 -8.27 -6.88
N ALA A 29 -14.52 -8.82 -7.54
CA ALA A 29 -14.10 -10.20 -7.38
C ALA A 29 -13.63 -10.48 -5.96
N LEU A 30 -12.77 -9.63 -5.41
CA LEU A 30 -12.25 -9.77 -4.05
C LEU A 30 -13.35 -9.61 -2.99
N ALA A 31 -14.26 -8.65 -3.14
CA ALA A 31 -15.38 -8.49 -2.21
C ALA A 31 -16.31 -9.71 -2.22
N ARG A 32 -16.60 -10.26 -3.41
CA ARG A 32 -17.39 -11.49 -3.53
C ARG A 32 -16.70 -12.68 -2.88
N TRP A 33 -15.40 -12.84 -3.13
CA TRP A 33 -14.60 -13.92 -2.55
C TRP A 33 -14.54 -13.81 -1.03
N LEU A 34 -14.31 -12.61 -0.50
CA LEU A 34 -14.28 -12.36 0.93
C LEU A 34 -15.63 -12.62 1.60
N ALA A 35 -16.74 -12.24 0.95
CA ALA A 35 -18.09 -12.58 1.41
C ALA A 35 -18.29 -14.09 1.56
N GLN A 36 -17.85 -14.86 0.57
CA GLN A 36 -17.93 -16.32 0.57
C GLN A 36 -17.11 -16.92 1.72
N ILE A 37 -15.87 -16.46 1.90
CA ILE A 37 -14.98 -16.95 2.96
C ILE A 37 -15.56 -16.67 4.35
N LEU A 38 -16.16 -15.48 4.54
CA LEU A 38 -16.73 -15.06 5.83
C LEU A 38 -18.15 -15.61 6.08
N GLY A 39 -18.75 -16.30 5.10
CA GLY A 39 -20.15 -16.73 5.18
C GLY A 39 -21.14 -15.55 5.25
N LEU A 40 -20.77 -14.40 4.68
CA LEU A 40 -21.58 -13.20 4.58
C LEU A 40 -22.22 -13.08 3.20
N LYS A 41 -23.24 -12.23 3.08
CA LYS A 41 -23.85 -11.94 1.77
C LYS A 41 -23.01 -10.89 1.04
N PHE A 42 -22.72 -11.15 -0.22
CA PHE A 42 -22.15 -10.16 -1.12
C PHE A 42 -23.23 -9.19 -1.58
N GLY A 43 -23.02 -7.88 -1.38
CA GLY A 43 -23.96 -6.81 -1.70
C GLY A 43 -23.78 -6.18 -3.09
N GLY A 44 -22.75 -6.57 -3.85
CA GLY A 44 -22.42 -5.90 -5.11
C GLY A 44 -21.46 -4.73 -4.91
N SER A 45 -21.47 -3.82 -5.89
CA SER A 45 -20.77 -2.54 -5.77
C SER A 45 -21.57 -1.56 -4.92
N TYR A 46 -20.87 -0.70 -4.18
CA TYR A 46 -21.51 0.32 -3.36
C TYR A 46 -22.40 1.22 -4.21
N ASP A 47 -23.60 1.44 -3.68
CA ASP A 47 -24.67 2.20 -4.28
C ASP A 47 -25.44 2.84 -3.12
N PRO A 48 -25.47 4.17 -3.01
CA PRO A 48 -26.09 4.85 -1.88
C PRO A 48 -27.60 4.54 -1.77
N ASP A 49 -28.31 4.35 -2.88
CA ASP A 49 -29.76 4.09 -2.86
C ASP A 49 -30.06 2.69 -2.32
N LEU A 50 -29.18 1.72 -2.58
CA LEU A 50 -29.33 0.34 -2.12
C LEU A 50 -28.76 0.11 -0.72
N HIS A 51 -27.68 0.83 -0.37
CA HIS A 51 -26.86 0.56 0.80
C HIS A 51 -27.03 1.56 1.95
N ALA A 52 -27.70 2.70 1.75
CA ALA A 52 -27.93 3.67 2.82
C ALA A 52 -28.58 3.02 4.05
N GLY A 53 -28.01 3.31 5.23
CA GLY A 53 -28.49 2.83 6.53
C GLY A 53 -28.31 1.32 6.77
N ARG A 54 -27.65 0.58 5.87
CA ARG A 54 -27.32 -0.83 6.05
C ARG A 54 -26.04 -0.97 6.88
N GLU A 55 -25.90 -2.13 7.51
CA GLU A 55 -24.63 -2.55 8.14
C GLU A 55 -23.76 -3.18 7.05
N LEU A 56 -22.63 -2.55 6.75
CA LEU A 56 -21.74 -2.92 5.66
C LEU A 56 -20.39 -3.44 6.18
N TYR A 57 -19.71 -4.23 5.35
CA TYR A 57 -18.29 -4.49 5.42
C TYR A 57 -17.67 -4.08 4.08
N LEU A 58 -17.07 -2.90 4.04
CA LEU A 58 -16.63 -2.27 2.80
C LEU A 58 -15.23 -2.71 2.38
N LEU A 59 -15.00 -2.88 1.08
CA LEU A 59 -13.68 -3.02 0.49
C LEU A 59 -13.40 -1.80 -0.37
N PRO A 60 -12.89 -0.70 0.21
CA PRO A 60 -12.61 0.50 -0.55
C PRO A 60 -11.33 0.37 -1.38
N THR A 61 -11.33 0.91 -2.60
CA THR A 61 -10.14 0.92 -3.46
C THR A 61 -9.13 2.00 -3.06
N GLN A 62 -9.51 2.94 -2.20
CA GLN A 62 -8.66 3.95 -1.57
C GLN A 62 -8.90 4.00 -0.07
N THR A 63 -7.94 4.50 0.70
CA THR A 63 -8.12 4.81 2.11
C THR A 63 -9.22 5.87 2.25
N LEU A 64 -10.12 5.71 3.22
CA LEU A 64 -11.16 6.70 3.47
C LEU A 64 -10.54 7.94 4.11
N VAL A 65 -10.95 9.12 3.66
CA VAL A 65 -10.41 10.41 4.13
C VAL A 65 -11.51 11.25 4.75
N GLY A 66 -11.31 11.57 6.02
CA GLY A 66 -12.10 12.54 6.77
C GLY A 66 -13.47 12.02 7.22
N PRO A 67 -14.01 12.61 8.30
CA PRO A 67 -15.20 12.08 8.98
C PRO A 67 -16.46 12.09 8.11
N ALA A 68 -16.55 13.01 7.15
CA ALA A 68 -17.69 13.09 6.23
C ALA A 68 -17.85 11.81 5.41
N GLN A 69 -16.75 11.26 4.87
CA GLN A 69 -16.78 10.04 4.07
C GLN A 69 -17.14 8.82 4.93
N ALA A 70 -16.54 8.70 6.12
CA ALA A 70 -16.84 7.62 7.05
C ALA A 70 -18.32 7.63 7.49
N HIS A 71 -18.87 8.81 7.83
CA HIS A 71 -20.27 8.96 8.22
C HIS A 71 -21.24 8.61 7.08
N GLN A 72 -20.96 9.07 5.85
CA GLN A 72 -21.80 8.75 4.69
C GLN A 72 -21.88 7.23 4.44
N LEU A 73 -20.78 6.53 4.69
CA LEU A 73 -20.66 5.08 4.52
C LEU A 73 -21.06 4.26 5.75
N ASN A 74 -21.49 4.92 6.84
CA ASN A 74 -21.80 4.28 8.13
C ASN A 74 -20.63 3.43 8.68
N ILE A 75 -19.39 3.86 8.45
CA ILE A 75 -18.18 3.25 9.00
C ILE A 75 -17.93 3.81 10.41
N LYS A 76 -17.82 2.92 11.40
CA LYS A 76 -17.62 3.27 12.81
C LYS A 76 -16.22 2.89 13.31
N GLY A 77 -15.47 2.11 12.54
CA GLY A 77 -14.13 1.68 12.89
C GLY A 77 -13.60 0.53 12.01
N PRO A 78 -12.48 -0.10 12.41
CA PRO A 78 -11.77 -1.08 11.59
C PRO A 78 -12.57 -2.38 11.33
N GLU A 79 -13.62 -2.66 12.12
CA GLU A 79 -14.47 -3.84 11.88
C GLU A 79 -15.47 -3.66 10.72
N ASP A 80 -15.61 -2.45 10.15
CA ASP A 80 -16.59 -2.12 9.12
C ASP A 80 -16.00 -2.04 7.70
N LEU A 81 -14.69 -2.20 7.55
CA LEU A 81 -14.04 -2.24 6.24
C LEU A 81 -12.84 -3.19 6.25
N TRP A 82 -12.39 -3.58 5.07
CA TRP A 82 -11.05 -4.11 4.83
C TRP A 82 -10.24 -3.07 4.05
N GLY A 83 -9.52 -2.23 4.81
CA GLY A 83 -8.86 -1.01 4.35
C GLY A 83 -8.58 -0.10 5.55
N GLY A 84 -8.40 1.20 5.32
CA GLY A 84 -8.14 2.17 6.38
C GLY A 84 -8.91 3.48 6.26
N TYR A 85 -8.78 4.28 7.30
CA TYR A 85 -9.32 5.61 7.45
C TYR A 85 -8.24 6.54 8.00
N VAL A 86 -8.18 7.76 7.47
CA VAL A 86 -7.33 8.85 7.95
C VAL A 86 -8.12 10.16 8.00
N ASP A 87 -7.76 11.08 8.90
CA ASP A 87 -8.44 12.38 8.99
C ASP A 87 -8.06 13.32 7.84
N HIS A 88 -6.82 13.22 7.35
CA HIS A 88 -6.26 14.06 6.31
C HIS A 88 -5.62 13.21 5.22
N ASP A 89 -5.85 13.59 3.96
CA ASP A 89 -5.48 12.80 2.79
C ASP A 89 -3.97 12.52 2.70
N PHE A 90 -3.10 13.48 3.02
CA PHE A 90 -1.65 13.29 2.95
C PHE A 90 -1.14 12.08 3.78
N ILE A 91 -1.84 11.71 4.85
CA ILE A 91 -1.50 10.60 5.75
C ILE A 91 -1.54 9.26 4.99
N CYS A 92 -2.45 9.13 4.02
CA CYS A 92 -2.56 7.93 3.20
C CYS A 92 -1.74 7.98 1.89
N THR A 93 -0.75 8.87 1.82
CA THR A 93 0.18 8.99 0.70
C THR A 93 1.63 8.75 1.14
N LYS A 94 2.58 8.82 0.21
CA LYS A 94 4.03 8.77 0.52
C LYS A 94 4.51 9.98 1.31
N ALA A 95 3.72 11.07 1.34
CA ALA A 95 4.05 12.30 2.07
C ALA A 95 4.33 12.03 3.55
N ILE A 96 3.64 11.06 4.15
CA ILE A 96 3.79 10.75 5.56
C ILE A 96 5.19 10.22 5.93
N SER A 97 5.93 9.64 4.98
CA SER A 97 7.18 8.94 5.24
C SER A 97 8.33 9.85 5.70
N HIS A 98 8.28 11.16 5.43
CA HIS A 98 9.42 12.06 5.67
C HIS A 98 9.04 13.30 6.46
N GLY A 99 10.04 13.89 7.12
CA GLY A 99 9.91 15.20 7.76
C GLY A 99 9.88 16.35 6.75
N LEU A 100 9.62 17.56 7.24
CA LEU A 100 9.76 18.78 6.45
C LEU A 100 11.17 19.36 6.59
N LEU A 101 11.53 20.30 5.71
CA LEU A 101 12.83 20.99 5.73
C LEU A 101 13.19 21.59 7.10
N GLY A 102 12.20 22.12 7.81
CA GLY A 102 12.33 22.68 9.15
C GLY A 102 10.99 23.15 9.71
N PRO A 103 10.95 23.72 10.93
CA PRO A 103 9.71 24.10 11.62
C PRO A 103 8.88 25.17 10.88
N GLU A 104 9.54 26.05 10.11
CA GLU A 104 8.89 27.12 9.33
C GLU A 104 8.43 26.64 7.94
N ALA A 105 8.69 25.37 7.59
CA ALA A 105 8.27 24.84 6.31
C ALA A 105 6.74 24.69 6.25
N LYS A 106 6.16 24.95 5.07
CA LYS A 106 4.72 24.78 4.85
C LYS A 106 4.34 23.30 5.05
N ALA A 107 3.33 23.09 5.88
CA ALA A 107 2.77 21.77 6.19
C ALA A 107 1.25 21.77 5.87
N PRO A 108 0.67 20.62 5.48
CA PRO A 108 -0.78 20.47 5.42
C PRO A 108 -1.37 20.48 6.84
N GLU A 109 -2.66 20.76 6.94
CA GLU A 109 -3.41 20.59 8.18
C GLU A 109 -3.30 19.14 8.66
N GLY A 110 -3.13 18.95 9.97
CA GLY A 110 -2.99 17.62 10.58
C GLY A 110 -1.58 17.04 10.55
N TRP A 111 -0.59 17.75 10.01
CA TRP A 111 0.80 17.29 10.00
C TRP A 111 1.33 17.02 11.43
N SER A 112 1.92 15.84 11.64
CA SER A 112 2.44 15.43 12.93
C SER A 112 3.98 15.34 12.93
N PRO A 113 4.69 16.32 13.54
CA PRO A 113 6.14 16.21 13.74
C PRO A 113 6.55 14.98 14.54
N LEU A 114 5.68 14.50 15.44
CA LEU A 114 5.91 13.30 16.23
C LEU A 114 6.04 12.07 15.32
N PHE A 115 5.16 11.92 14.32
CA PHE A 115 5.27 10.81 13.37
C PHE A 115 6.63 10.81 12.69
N CYS A 116 7.05 11.96 12.14
CA CYS A 116 8.34 12.11 11.45
C CYS A 116 9.54 11.83 12.38
N GLU A 117 9.43 12.15 13.67
CA GLU A 117 10.44 11.80 14.66
C GLU A 117 10.52 10.28 14.88
N ARG A 118 9.36 9.62 15.01
CA ARG A 118 9.27 8.17 15.26
C ARG A 118 9.77 7.33 14.09
N VAL A 119 9.51 7.75 12.86
CA VAL A 119 9.85 6.94 11.67
C VAL A 119 11.22 7.23 11.08
N ARG A 120 11.95 8.24 11.58
CA ARG A 120 13.20 8.73 10.99
C ARG A 120 14.22 7.64 10.69
N ASP A 121 14.35 6.66 11.59
CA ASP A 121 15.37 5.61 11.49
C ASP A 121 14.90 4.38 10.69
N VAL A 122 13.65 4.39 10.20
CA VAL A 122 13.05 3.29 9.44
C VAL A 122 12.58 3.70 8.04
N VAL A 123 12.92 4.92 7.62
CA VAL A 123 12.73 5.46 6.27
C VAL A 123 14.08 5.85 5.69
N LEU A 124 14.15 6.04 4.37
CA LEU A 124 15.37 6.58 3.74
C LEU A 124 15.57 8.05 4.10
N ASP A 125 16.78 8.58 3.91
CA ASP A 125 17.00 10.02 4.08
C ASP A 125 16.14 10.79 3.07
N GLY A 126 15.32 11.73 3.55
CA GLY A 126 14.33 12.38 2.72
C GLY A 126 13.56 13.49 3.41
N LEU A 127 12.83 14.24 2.59
CA LEU A 127 12.01 15.38 2.97
C LEU A 127 10.72 15.40 2.13
N THR A 128 9.61 15.77 2.75
CA THR A 128 8.38 16.11 2.05
C THR A 128 8.27 17.62 1.91
N VAL A 129 7.83 18.07 0.73
CA VAL A 129 7.76 19.48 0.34
C VAL A 129 6.36 19.82 -0.14
N PHE A 130 5.76 20.85 0.45
CA PHE A 130 4.41 21.38 0.10
C PHE A 130 4.42 22.83 -0.45
N SER A 131 5.61 23.35 -0.80
CA SER A 131 5.75 24.65 -1.45
C SER A 131 6.98 24.71 -2.36
N LEU A 132 6.87 25.49 -3.43
CA LEU A 132 7.98 25.75 -4.34
C LEU A 132 9.16 26.44 -3.63
N GLU A 133 8.86 27.32 -2.67
CA GLU A 133 9.86 28.02 -1.85
C GLU A 133 10.76 27.06 -1.06
N ASN A 134 10.18 25.98 -0.52
CA ASN A 134 10.93 24.99 0.27
C ASN A 134 11.59 23.91 -0.59
N ALA A 135 11.24 23.80 -1.87
CA ALA A 135 11.70 22.74 -2.76
C ALA A 135 13.21 22.79 -3.00
N ARG A 136 13.72 23.94 -3.46
CA ARG A 136 15.14 24.07 -3.80
C ARG A 136 16.07 23.92 -2.59
N PRO A 137 15.77 24.50 -1.42
CA PRO A 137 16.57 24.27 -0.22
C PRO A 137 16.54 22.81 0.27
N ALA A 138 15.40 22.13 0.17
CA ALA A 138 15.29 20.70 0.48
C ALA A 138 16.16 19.84 -0.44
N ALA A 139 16.08 20.07 -1.76
CA ALA A 139 16.95 19.38 -2.73
C ALA A 139 18.43 19.68 -2.49
N THR A 140 18.79 20.93 -2.18
CA THR A 140 20.18 21.33 -1.86
C THR A 140 20.75 20.53 -0.70
N ARG A 141 19.94 20.29 0.35
CA ARG A 141 20.36 19.50 1.50
C ARG A 141 20.57 18.02 1.14
N LEU A 142 19.61 17.43 0.43
CA LEU A 142 19.63 15.99 0.15
C LEU A 142 20.67 15.61 -0.92
N LEU A 143 20.84 16.45 -1.96
CA LEU A 143 21.81 16.22 -3.04
C LEU A 143 23.26 16.23 -2.57
N TYR A 144 23.55 16.71 -1.35
CA TYR A 144 24.88 16.61 -0.77
C TYR A 144 25.32 15.15 -0.55
N SER A 145 24.35 14.25 -0.33
CA SER A 145 24.60 12.84 -0.02
C SER A 145 24.46 11.90 -1.23
N GLY A 146 24.15 12.44 -2.42
CA GLY A 146 23.94 11.66 -3.64
C GLY A 146 22.68 12.04 -4.42
N PRO A 147 22.37 11.31 -5.50
CA PRO A 147 21.13 11.52 -6.27
C PRO A 147 19.88 11.33 -5.41
N ILE A 148 18.83 12.06 -5.75
CA ILE A 148 17.55 12.01 -5.05
C ILE A 148 16.44 11.58 -6.01
N ARG A 149 15.45 10.88 -5.48
CA ARG A 149 14.23 10.54 -6.20
C ARG A 149 13.12 11.51 -5.81
N LEU A 150 12.54 12.16 -6.82
CA LEU A 150 11.35 12.98 -6.70
C LEU A 150 10.11 12.10 -6.90
N LYS A 151 9.14 12.20 -5.99
CA LYS A 151 7.87 11.45 -6.04
C LYS A 151 6.67 12.36 -5.77
N PRO A 152 5.77 12.58 -6.73
CA PRO A 152 4.48 13.20 -6.45
C PRO A 152 3.68 12.32 -5.49
N VAL A 153 3.10 12.91 -4.45
CA VAL A 153 2.56 12.14 -3.31
C VAL A 153 1.34 11.27 -3.69
N HIS A 154 0.54 11.72 -4.65
CA HIS A 154 -0.64 11.00 -5.15
C HIS A 154 -0.35 10.00 -6.29
N ALA A 155 0.87 9.96 -6.80
CA ALA A 155 1.21 9.05 -7.89
C ALA A 155 1.31 7.61 -7.36
N CYS A 156 0.79 6.64 -8.14
CA CYS A 156 0.80 5.22 -7.79
C CYS A 156 1.69 4.42 -8.75
N ALA A 157 2.26 3.32 -8.24
CA ALA A 157 3.01 2.32 -9.02
C ALA A 157 4.18 2.92 -9.83
N GLY A 158 5.10 3.64 -9.19
CA GLY A 158 6.31 4.13 -9.86
C GLY A 158 6.12 5.36 -10.77
N ARG A 159 4.90 5.63 -11.24
CA ARG A 159 4.62 6.66 -12.25
C ARG A 159 4.97 8.06 -11.78
N GLY A 160 5.55 8.86 -12.68
CA GLY A 160 5.88 10.27 -12.43
C GLY A 160 7.04 10.48 -11.44
N GLN A 161 7.81 9.43 -11.15
CA GLN A 161 9.02 9.54 -10.34
C GLN A 161 10.23 9.83 -11.23
N GLU A 162 11.11 10.71 -10.76
CA GLU A 162 12.31 11.12 -11.50
C GLU A 162 13.52 11.10 -10.57
N VAL A 163 14.66 10.61 -11.09
CA VAL A 163 15.94 10.68 -10.38
C VAL A 163 16.63 11.98 -10.77
N ILE A 164 17.10 12.72 -9.78
CA ILE A 164 17.73 14.02 -9.92
C ILE A 164 19.14 13.92 -9.37
N HIS A 165 20.13 14.22 -10.22
CA HIS A 165 21.56 14.10 -9.90
C HIS A 165 22.21 15.43 -9.53
N SER A 166 21.55 16.56 -9.80
CA SER A 166 22.14 17.88 -9.55
C SER A 166 21.10 18.96 -9.29
N LEU A 167 21.56 20.09 -8.74
CA LEU A 167 20.72 21.26 -8.57
C LEU A 167 20.27 21.88 -9.90
N ASP A 168 21.06 21.77 -10.95
CA ASP A 168 20.68 22.28 -12.28
C ASP A 168 19.52 21.47 -12.86
N GLU A 169 19.56 20.13 -12.71
CA GLU A 169 18.43 19.26 -13.06
C GLU A 169 17.19 19.56 -12.22
N PHE A 170 17.38 19.79 -10.91
CA PHE A 170 16.27 20.17 -10.03
C PHE A 170 15.67 21.53 -10.42
N ASP A 171 16.51 22.52 -10.74
CA ASP A 171 16.07 23.84 -11.19
C ASP A 171 15.28 23.74 -12.52
N ALA A 172 15.64 22.79 -13.39
CA ALA A 172 14.85 22.47 -14.59
C ALA A 172 13.46 21.88 -14.26
N VAL A 173 13.35 21.06 -13.20
CA VAL A 173 12.04 20.60 -12.69
C VAL A 173 11.22 21.77 -12.17
N LEU A 174 11.83 22.68 -11.40
CA LEU A 174 11.14 23.86 -10.84
C LEU A 174 10.66 24.83 -11.92
N ALA A 175 11.32 24.86 -13.08
CA ALA A 175 10.94 25.69 -14.22
C ALA A 175 9.76 25.15 -15.04
N ARG A 176 9.28 23.92 -14.78
CA ARG A 176 8.15 23.34 -15.51
C ARG A 176 6.84 24.09 -15.20
N PRO A 177 5.93 24.28 -16.18
CA PRO A 177 4.66 24.98 -15.96
C PRO A 177 3.83 24.43 -14.81
N GLU A 178 3.87 23.11 -14.60
CA GLU A 178 3.13 22.38 -13.58
C GLU A 178 3.80 22.34 -12.20
N ALA A 179 5.06 22.79 -12.08
CA ALA A 179 5.84 22.66 -10.85
C ALA A 179 5.16 23.30 -9.64
N SER A 180 4.61 24.51 -9.79
CA SER A 180 3.92 25.20 -8.69
C SER A 180 2.73 24.39 -8.17
N LYS A 181 1.99 23.71 -9.06
CA LYS A 181 0.85 22.87 -8.66
C LYS A 181 1.35 21.61 -7.98
N MET A 182 2.29 20.90 -8.59
CA MET A 182 2.88 19.67 -8.07
C MET A 182 3.43 19.84 -6.65
N PHE A 183 4.24 20.87 -6.41
CA PHE A 183 4.78 21.16 -5.08
C PHE A 183 3.73 21.66 -4.09
N SER A 184 2.62 22.26 -4.55
CA SER A 184 1.53 22.65 -3.64
C SER A 184 0.68 21.46 -3.18
N GLU A 185 0.58 20.41 -4.00
CA GLU A 185 -0.10 19.15 -3.68
C GLU A 185 0.78 18.25 -2.81
N GLY A 186 2.10 18.31 -3.00
CA GLY A 186 3.09 17.62 -2.19
C GLY A 186 4.03 16.76 -3.02
N VAL A 187 5.31 16.81 -2.66
CA VAL A 187 6.37 16.03 -3.28
C VAL A 187 7.26 15.43 -2.20
N VAL A 188 7.59 14.16 -2.33
CA VAL A 188 8.68 13.52 -1.57
C VAL A 188 9.97 13.65 -2.37
N LEU A 189 11.02 14.12 -1.70
CA LEU A 189 12.40 14.04 -2.15
C LEU A 189 13.11 13.08 -1.20
N GLU A 190 13.67 12.00 -1.71
CA GLU A 190 14.38 11.01 -0.87
C GLU A 190 15.64 10.49 -1.57
N GLN A 191 16.52 9.86 -0.83
CA GLN A 191 17.71 9.18 -1.35
C GLN A 191 17.31 8.19 -2.46
N ASP A 192 17.99 8.27 -3.61
CA ASP A 192 17.85 7.25 -4.65
C ASP A 192 18.73 6.04 -4.33
N LEU A 193 18.19 4.84 -4.59
CA LEU A 193 18.91 3.57 -4.41
C LEU A 193 19.03 2.84 -5.74
N HIS A 194 20.12 2.09 -5.90
CA HIS A 194 20.29 1.12 -6.99
C HIS A 194 20.23 -0.32 -6.46
N ASP A 195 20.05 -1.28 -7.39
CA ASP A 195 19.88 -2.71 -7.09
C ASP A 195 18.78 -2.98 -6.04
N VAL A 196 17.64 -2.30 -6.23
CA VAL A 196 16.56 -2.27 -5.24
C VAL A 196 15.74 -3.55 -5.28
N VAL A 197 15.55 -4.15 -4.11
CA VAL A 197 14.50 -5.12 -3.81
C VAL A 197 13.42 -4.40 -3.00
N THR A 198 12.17 -4.56 -3.41
CA THR A 198 11.03 -4.04 -2.65
C THR A 198 10.33 -5.17 -1.92
N HIS A 199 10.31 -5.09 -0.59
CA HIS A 199 9.54 -5.99 0.24
C HIS A 199 8.14 -5.45 0.49
N SER A 200 7.16 -6.36 0.50
CA SER A 200 5.81 -6.10 0.98
C SER A 200 5.67 -6.75 2.36
N VAL A 201 5.46 -5.93 3.38
CA VAL A 201 5.22 -6.39 4.76
C VAL A 201 3.88 -5.86 5.22
N GLY A 202 3.02 -6.73 5.75
CA GLY A 202 1.68 -6.32 6.12
C GLY A 202 1.00 -7.22 7.13
N GLN A 203 -0.14 -6.74 7.59
CA GLN A 203 -1.01 -7.38 8.55
C GLN A 203 -2.46 -7.07 8.22
N SER A 204 -3.30 -8.10 8.26
CA SER A 204 -4.71 -8.00 7.93
C SER A 204 -5.58 -8.51 9.06
N PHE A 205 -6.61 -7.74 9.40
CA PHE A 205 -7.60 -7.98 10.44
C PHE A 205 -8.96 -8.15 9.79
N ILE A 206 -9.45 -9.39 9.73
CA ILE A 206 -10.70 -9.71 9.03
C ILE A 206 -11.56 -10.58 9.94
N GLY A 207 -12.60 -9.97 10.53
CA GLY A 207 -13.44 -10.64 11.52
C GLY A 207 -12.60 -11.09 12.73
N ALA A 208 -12.60 -12.40 13.01
CA ALA A 208 -11.80 -12.97 14.10
C ALA A 208 -10.38 -13.41 13.66
N HIS A 209 -10.00 -13.15 12.41
CA HIS A 209 -8.73 -13.60 11.84
C HIS A 209 -7.73 -12.45 11.78
N VAL A 210 -6.54 -12.72 12.30
CA VAL A 210 -5.36 -11.89 12.12
C VAL A 210 -4.30 -12.73 11.45
N PHE A 211 -3.65 -12.19 10.44
CA PHE A 211 -2.49 -12.78 9.80
C PHE A 211 -1.53 -11.71 9.35
N SER A 212 -0.24 -12.05 9.33
CA SER A 212 0.86 -11.16 8.95
C SER A 212 1.68 -11.80 7.85
N TYR A 213 2.33 -10.97 7.05
CA TYR A 213 3.10 -11.45 5.92
C TYR A 213 4.32 -10.58 5.65
N CYS A 214 5.33 -11.20 5.03
CA CYS A 214 6.44 -10.53 4.38
C CYS A 214 6.69 -11.21 3.03
N GLY A 215 7.26 -10.49 2.09
CA GLY A 215 7.56 -11.05 0.78
C GLY A 215 8.21 -10.04 -0.13
N GLU A 216 8.57 -10.49 -1.33
CA GLU A 216 9.18 -9.64 -2.35
C GLU A 216 8.16 -9.29 -3.43
N GLN A 217 8.21 -8.05 -3.87
CA GLN A 217 7.53 -7.58 -5.06
C GLN A 217 8.40 -7.83 -6.29
N TYR A 218 7.78 -7.99 -7.44
CA TYR A 218 8.49 -8.05 -8.72
C TYR A 218 7.74 -7.26 -9.78
N LEU A 219 8.47 -6.79 -10.78
CA LEU A 219 7.93 -6.00 -11.88
C LEU A 219 7.59 -6.89 -13.09
N THR A 220 6.70 -6.39 -13.93
CA THR A 220 6.40 -6.90 -15.27
C THR A 220 6.39 -5.72 -16.24
N GLN A 221 6.49 -6.00 -17.54
CA GLN A 221 6.24 -4.98 -18.56
C GLN A 221 4.75 -4.93 -18.90
N ASP A 222 4.22 -3.72 -19.05
CA ASP A 222 2.87 -3.50 -19.58
C ASP A 222 2.83 -3.58 -21.12
N GLY A 223 1.65 -3.32 -21.70
CA GLY A 223 1.47 -3.35 -23.16
C GLY A 223 2.29 -2.30 -23.93
N GLN A 224 2.91 -1.33 -23.25
CA GLN A 224 3.76 -0.29 -23.82
C GLN A 224 5.25 -0.53 -23.55
N GLY A 225 5.59 -1.58 -22.80
CA GLY A 225 6.96 -1.92 -22.42
C GLY A 225 7.44 -1.22 -21.15
N GLU A 226 6.58 -0.48 -20.46
CA GLU A 226 6.91 0.20 -19.20
C GLU A 226 6.92 -0.80 -18.04
N GLU A 227 7.88 -0.66 -17.14
CA GLU A 227 7.95 -1.50 -15.94
C GLU A 227 6.86 -1.09 -14.93
N VAL A 228 6.00 -2.04 -14.60
CA VAL A 228 4.90 -1.90 -13.66
C VAL A 228 4.89 -3.06 -12.67
N TYR A 229 4.10 -2.95 -11.61
CA TYR A 229 3.94 -4.03 -10.63
C TYR A 229 3.45 -5.32 -11.30
N GLY A 230 4.22 -6.40 -11.16
CA GLY A 230 3.93 -7.74 -11.70
C GLY A 230 3.44 -8.74 -10.67
N GLY A 231 3.53 -8.42 -9.38
CA GLY A 231 3.07 -9.29 -8.32
C GLY A 231 3.92 -9.24 -7.06
N SER A 232 3.56 -10.11 -6.12
CA SER A 232 4.26 -10.30 -4.85
C SER A 232 4.28 -11.77 -4.48
N ASN A 233 5.41 -12.25 -3.98
CA ASN A 233 5.58 -13.58 -3.40
C ASN A 233 5.63 -13.44 -1.88
N LEU A 234 4.55 -13.81 -1.21
CA LEU A 234 4.36 -13.61 0.22
C LEU A 234 4.53 -14.91 1.00
N LEU A 235 5.25 -14.83 2.11
CA LEU A 235 5.19 -15.76 3.22
C LEU A 235 4.18 -15.21 4.22
N VAL A 236 3.13 -15.98 4.51
CA VAL A 236 2.04 -15.55 5.38
C VAL A 236 1.92 -16.47 6.58
N VAL A 237 1.81 -15.90 7.77
CA VAL A 237 1.56 -16.61 9.03
C VAL A 237 0.25 -16.17 9.65
N ARG A 238 -0.38 -17.03 10.46
CA ARG A 238 -1.43 -16.56 11.37
C ARG A 238 -0.83 -15.74 12.49
N GLY A 239 -1.58 -14.73 12.92
CA GLY A 239 -1.21 -13.87 14.03
C GLY A 239 -0.48 -12.61 13.59
N TYR A 240 0.34 -12.09 14.49
CA TYR A 240 0.91 -10.76 14.41
C TYR A 240 2.33 -10.80 13.84
N TYR A 241 3.00 -9.65 13.76
CA TYR A 241 4.37 -9.58 13.23
C TYR A 241 5.35 -10.42 14.04
N GLU A 242 5.12 -10.60 15.34
CA GLU A 242 5.90 -11.45 16.22
C GLU A 242 5.85 -12.92 15.78
N ASP A 243 4.70 -13.39 15.30
CA ASP A 243 4.56 -14.75 14.77
C ASP A 243 5.37 -14.93 13.48
N LEU A 244 5.48 -13.87 12.68
CA LEU A 244 6.31 -13.87 11.47
C LEU A 244 7.80 -13.89 11.84
N LEU A 245 8.19 -13.07 12.83
CA LEU A 245 9.55 -13.01 13.38
C LEU A 245 9.97 -14.26 14.17
N ASN A 246 9.05 -15.19 14.47
CA ASN A 246 9.40 -16.49 15.04
C ASN A 246 9.87 -17.51 13.99
N LEU A 247 9.69 -17.22 12.69
CA LEU A 247 10.23 -18.03 11.62
C LEU A 247 11.75 -17.83 11.48
N ASP A 248 12.40 -18.83 10.88
CA ASP A 248 13.79 -18.68 10.43
C ASP A 248 13.79 -17.85 9.14
N LEU A 249 14.10 -16.56 9.30
CA LEU A 249 14.06 -15.55 8.25
C LEU A 249 15.45 -14.95 8.05
N PRO A 250 15.84 -14.66 6.81
CA PRO A 250 17.00 -13.83 6.50
C PRO A 250 17.00 -12.51 7.27
N GLU A 251 18.18 -11.99 7.60
CA GLU A 251 18.35 -10.78 8.43
C GLU A 251 17.72 -9.54 7.78
N ASP A 252 17.85 -9.41 6.46
CA ASP A 252 17.27 -8.35 5.65
C ASP A 252 15.74 -8.37 5.67
N VAL A 253 15.12 -9.56 5.58
CA VAL A 253 13.67 -9.72 5.73
C VAL A 253 13.22 -9.37 7.16
N ARG A 254 14.00 -9.74 8.19
CA ARG A 254 13.71 -9.35 9.58
C ARG A 254 13.77 -7.83 9.76
N GLU A 255 14.77 -7.17 9.20
CA GLU A 255 14.90 -5.71 9.20
C GLU A 255 13.66 -5.06 8.57
N ALA A 256 13.22 -5.51 7.40
CA ALA A 256 12.01 -5.00 6.75
C ALA A 256 10.75 -5.15 7.62
N ILE A 257 10.62 -6.25 8.36
CA ILE A 257 9.50 -6.47 9.28
C ILE A 257 9.56 -5.50 10.46
N GLU A 258 10.73 -5.31 11.06
CA GLU A 258 10.89 -4.37 12.18
C GLU A 258 10.65 -2.93 11.75
N GLN A 259 11.12 -2.53 10.56
CA GLN A 259 10.85 -1.21 9.99
C GLN A 259 9.35 -0.98 9.79
N ALA A 260 8.64 -1.96 9.24
CA ALA A 260 7.18 -1.90 9.09
C ALA A 260 6.48 -1.77 10.45
N ARG A 261 6.91 -2.52 11.49
CA ARG A 261 6.33 -2.43 12.84
C ARG A 261 6.52 -1.05 13.47
N VAL A 262 7.72 -0.46 13.34
CA VAL A 262 7.99 0.88 13.88
C VAL A 262 7.12 1.92 13.18
N PHE A 263 7.02 1.86 11.86
CA PHE A 263 6.19 2.77 11.06
C PHE A 263 4.70 2.63 11.42
N ASP A 264 4.21 1.39 11.55
CA ASP A 264 2.82 1.08 11.91
C ASP A 264 2.45 1.62 13.30
N ASN A 265 3.29 1.35 14.30
CA ASN A 265 3.11 1.84 15.66
C ASN A 265 3.17 3.37 15.74
N ALA A 266 4.03 4.00 14.94
CA ALA A 266 4.11 5.45 14.84
C ALA A 266 2.80 6.06 14.30
N ALA A 267 2.13 5.38 13.36
CA ALA A 267 0.86 5.85 12.82
C ALA A 267 -0.24 5.84 13.89
N ASP A 268 -0.34 4.74 14.66
CA ASP A 268 -1.29 4.64 15.76
C ASP A 268 -1.00 5.64 16.90
N GLU A 269 0.28 5.93 17.20
CA GLU A 269 0.67 6.92 18.23
C GLU A 269 0.38 8.37 17.78
N ALA A 270 0.72 8.70 16.55
CA ALA A 270 0.73 10.08 16.07
C ALA A 270 -0.63 10.57 15.54
N TYR A 271 -1.52 9.65 15.14
CA TYR A 271 -2.82 9.96 14.54
C TYR A 271 -3.96 9.24 15.29
N PRO A 272 -4.53 9.83 16.35
CA PRO A 272 -5.54 9.15 17.18
C PRO A 272 -6.84 8.75 16.44
N GLY A 273 -7.16 9.42 15.32
CA GLY A 273 -8.31 9.08 14.48
C GLY A 273 -8.03 7.97 13.46
N PHE A 274 -6.76 7.60 13.24
CA PHE A 274 -6.37 6.57 12.27
C PHE A 274 -6.85 5.18 12.70
N TYR A 275 -7.33 4.41 11.73
CA TYR A 275 -7.48 2.97 11.87
C TYR A 275 -7.36 2.28 10.51
N ALA A 276 -6.78 1.08 10.51
CA ALA A 276 -6.73 0.23 9.34
C ALA A 276 -6.85 -1.25 9.72
N SER A 277 -7.71 -1.96 9.00
CA SER A 277 -7.87 -3.42 9.06
C SER A 277 -7.10 -4.14 7.96
N ARG A 278 -6.60 -3.40 6.96
CA ARG A 278 -5.55 -3.86 6.03
C ARG A 278 -4.37 -2.92 6.15
N ARG A 279 -3.22 -3.43 6.60
CA ARG A 279 -1.98 -2.68 6.76
C ARG A 279 -0.90 -3.29 5.88
N ASN A 280 -0.30 -2.49 5.00
CA ASN A 280 0.80 -2.93 4.13
C ASN A 280 1.82 -1.81 4.02
N TYR A 281 3.09 -2.17 4.03
CA TYR A 281 4.23 -1.28 3.92
C TYR A 281 5.15 -1.81 2.82
N ASP A 282 5.60 -0.89 1.98
CA ASP A 282 6.58 -1.19 0.94
C ASP A 282 7.95 -0.73 1.43
N ILE A 283 8.89 -1.67 1.57
CA ILE A 283 10.23 -1.42 2.10
C ILE A 283 11.23 -1.60 0.98
N ALA A 284 12.01 -0.56 0.68
CA ALA A 284 13.13 -0.67 -0.24
C ALA A 284 14.38 -1.12 0.49
N GLN A 285 15.08 -2.08 -0.10
CA GLN A 285 16.44 -2.45 0.27
C GLN A 285 17.33 -2.37 -0.97
N GLY A 286 18.43 -1.64 -0.87
CA GLY A 286 19.30 -1.39 -2.02
C GLY A 286 20.62 -0.78 -1.60
N LEU A 287 21.31 -0.22 -2.57
CA LEU A 287 22.61 0.42 -2.41
C LEU A 287 22.47 1.93 -2.67
N ASP A 288 23.05 2.75 -1.80
CA ASP A 288 23.18 4.20 -2.05
C ASP A 288 24.32 4.52 -3.03
N SER A 289 24.52 5.80 -3.36
CA SER A 289 25.56 6.23 -4.29
C SER A 289 26.99 5.92 -3.86
N ASP A 290 27.22 5.64 -2.58
CA ASP A 290 28.52 5.23 -2.04
C ASP A 290 28.64 3.69 -1.95
N GLY A 291 27.64 2.95 -2.44
CA GLY A 291 27.58 1.49 -2.41
C GLY A 291 27.26 0.93 -1.02
N GLN A 292 26.71 1.73 -0.10
CA GLN A 292 26.28 1.25 1.22
C GLN A 292 24.86 0.69 1.17
N ARG A 293 24.64 -0.41 1.88
CA ARG A 293 23.30 -1.00 2.03
C ARG A 293 22.40 -0.05 2.81
N ARG A 294 21.20 0.19 2.28
CA ARG A 294 20.14 0.99 2.92
C ARG A 294 18.84 0.20 2.88
N SER A 295 18.04 0.38 3.93
CA SER A 295 16.70 -0.18 4.07
C SER A 295 15.77 0.91 4.58
N GLY A 296 14.57 1.05 4.03
CA GLY A 296 13.58 1.99 4.55
C GLY A 296 12.19 1.81 3.96
N VAL A 297 11.17 2.13 4.77
CA VAL A 297 9.78 2.18 4.32
C VAL A 297 9.63 3.32 3.32
N LEU A 298 9.20 2.99 2.09
CA LEU A 298 8.91 3.95 1.04
C LEU A 298 7.53 4.58 1.25
N GLU A 299 6.53 3.74 1.48
CA GLU A 299 5.13 4.14 1.61
C GLU A 299 4.29 3.10 2.34
N GLN A 300 3.14 3.56 2.86
CA GLN A 300 2.07 2.70 3.35
C GLN A 300 1.02 2.45 2.27
N SER A 301 0.24 1.39 2.45
CA SER A 301 -0.93 1.06 1.64
C SER A 301 -2.05 0.50 2.52
N TRP A 302 -2.85 1.40 3.09
CA TRP A 302 -4.07 1.08 3.86
C TRP A 302 -5.33 1.00 3.01
N ARG A 303 -5.19 0.52 1.77
CA ARG A 303 -6.28 0.37 0.78
C ARG A 303 -6.17 -0.96 0.07
N MET A 304 -7.14 -1.32 -0.77
CA MET A 304 -6.93 -2.45 -1.68
C MET A 304 -5.74 -2.19 -2.62
N GLY A 305 -4.91 -3.20 -2.87
CA GLY A 305 -3.72 -3.13 -3.73
C GLY A 305 -3.40 -4.45 -4.42
N GLY A 306 -2.25 -4.52 -5.10
CA GLY A 306 -1.84 -5.70 -5.89
C GLY A 306 -1.68 -6.98 -5.07
N ALA A 307 -1.29 -6.87 -3.80
CA ALA A 307 -1.16 -8.00 -2.88
C ALA A 307 -2.50 -8.48 -2.26
N SER A 308 -3.59 -7.72 -2.41
CA SER A 308 -4.87 -8.02 -1.75
C SER A 308 -5.43 -9.39 -2.13
N SER A 309 -5.24 -9.85 -3.36
CA SER A 309 -5.70 -11.18 -3.76
C SER A 309 -4.94 -12.30 -3.03
N ALA A 310 -3.65 -12.12 -2.77
CA ALA A 310 -2.85 -13.06 -1.97
C ALA A 310 -3.32 -13.11 -0.51
N GLU A 311 -3.69 -11.96 0.07
CA GLU A 311 -4.23 -11.90 1.43
C GLU A 311 -5.57 -12.63 1.58
N VAL A 312 -6.48 -12.48 0.61
CA VAL A 312 -7.78 -13.19 0.61
C VAL A 312 -7.57 -14.70 0.46
N ALA A 313 -6.65 -15.11 -0.41
CA ALA A 313 -6.28 -16.52 -0.56
C ALA A 313 -5.70 -17.09 0.73
N ALA A 314 -4.82 -16.33 1.40
CA ALA A 314 -4.23 -16.74 2.66
C ALA A 314 -5.27 -16.94 3.76
N LEU A 315 -6.19 -15.98 3.90
CA LEU A 315 -7.32 -16.10 4.81
C LEU A 315 -8.14 -17.37 4.53
N GLN A 316 -8.46 -17.64 3.27
CA GLN A 316 -9.21 -18.84 2.90
C GLN A 316 -8.46 -20.13 3.28
N SER A 317 -7.15 -20.20 3.01
CA SER A 317 -6.33 -21.36 3.38
C SER A 317 -6.33 -21.59 4.90
N PHE A 318 -6.23 -20.52 5.70
CA PHE A 318 -6.29 -20.62 7.14
C PHE A 318 -7.68 -21.02 7.67
N ILE A 319 -8.76 -20.55 7.05
CA ILE A 319 -10.11 -20.97 7.44
C ILE A 319 -10.34 -22.44 7.09
N ASN A 320 -9.94 -22.87 5.89
CA ASN A 320 -10.13 -24.24 5.43
C ASN A 320 -9.30 -25.26 6.22
N ASN A 321 -8.10 -24.86 6.67
CA ASN A 321 -7.19 -25.74 7.40
C ASN A 321 -6.68 -25.08 8.68
N PRO A 322 -7.44 -25.14 9.80
CA PRO A 322 -7.11 -24.50 11.08
C PRO A 322 -5.71 -24.83 11.65
N GLY A 323 -5.12 -25.96 11.26
CA GLY A 323 -3.77 -26.37 11.68
C GLY A 323 -2.61 -25.73 10.90
N LEU A 324 -2.87 -25.08 9.76
CA LEU A 324 -1.81 -24.40 8.99
C LEU A 324 -1.28 -23.19 9.77
N LYS A 325 0.03 -23.18 10.01
CA LYS A 325 0.73 -22.08 10.70
C LYS A 325 1.26 -21.03 9.72
N ALA A 326 1.78 -21.49 8.59
CA ALA A 326 2.33 -20.66 7.54
C ALA A 326 1.99 -21.21 6.16
N ILE A 327 2.00 -20.36 5.14
CA ILE A 327 1.81 -20.70 3.73
C ILE A 327 2.63 -19.74 2.86
N ARG A 328 2.83 -20.11 1.59
CA ARG A 328 3.35 -19.21 0.56
C ARG A 328 2.25 -18.87 -0.42
N VAL A 329 2.09 -17.59 -0.72
CA VAL A 329 1.06 -17.11 -1.64
C VAL A 329 1.68 -16.12 -2.62
N SER A 330 1.41 -16.30 -3.90
CA SER A 330 1.86 -15.38 -4.94
C SER A 330 0.66 -14.72 -5.61
N SER A 331 0.58 -13.39 -5.58
CA SER A 331 -0.29 -12.62 -6.46
C SER A 331 0.48 -12.29 -7.73
N VAL A 332 -0.10 -12.51 -8.91
CA VAL A 332 0.53 -12.25 -10.21
C VAL A 332 -0.35 -11.31 -11.03
N GLU A 333 0.26 -10.29 -11.63
CA GLU A 333 -0.29 -9.47 -12.69
C GLU A 333 0.58 -9.64 -13.94
N THR A 334 -0.02 -10.02 -15.08
CA THR A 334 0.70 -10.16 -16.34
C THR A 334 -0.13 -9.63 -17.50
N TYR A 335 0.56 -9.01 -18.45
CA TYR A 335 -0.03 -8.44 -19.66
C TYR A 335 0.02 -9.41 -20.85
N VAL A 336 0.41 -10.66 -20.60
CA VAL A 336 0.46 -11.74 -21.58
C VAL A 336 -0.72 -12.68 -21.39
N ASP A 337 -1.47 -12.95 -22.46
CA ASP A 337 -2.53 -13.95 -22.43
C ASP A 337 -1.93 -15.36 -22.35
N GLN A 338 -2.14 -16.00 -21.20
CA GLN A 338 -1.61 -17.31 -20.90
C GLN A 338 -2.63 -18.18 -20.16
N ALA A 339 -2.42 -19.49 -20.25
CA ALA A 339 -3.15 -20.45 -19.43
C ALA A 339 -2.77 -20.25 -17.95
N LEU A 340 -3.75 -20.44 -17.06
CA LEU A 340 -3.50 -20.41 -15.63
C LEU A 340 -2.62 -21.60 -15.22
N PRO A 341 -1.65 -21.39 -14.30
CA PRO A 341 -1.02 -22.51 -13.62
C PRO A 341 -2.05 -23.41 -12.93
N ALA A 342 -1.68 -24.67 -12.71
CA ALA A 342 -2.53 -25.59 -11.94
C ALA A 342 -2.87 -24.98 -10.56
N ASP A 343 -4.13 -25.15 -10.15
CA ASP A 343 -4.67 -24.68 -8.87
C ASP A 343 -4.61 -23.15 -8.64
N ALA A 344 -4.28 -22.38 -9.68
CA ALA A 344 -4.33 -20.92 -9.61
C ALA A 344 -5.79 -20.43 -9.55
N ILE A 345 -6.01 -19.37 -8.79
CA ILE A 345 -7.31 -18.70 -8.65
C ILE A 345 -7.29 -17.45 -9.52
N GLU A 346 -8.09 -17.43 -10.58
CA GLU A 346 -8.26 -16.25 -11.43
C GLU A 346 -9.01 -15.15 -10.67
N VAL A 347 -8.46 -13.94 -10.69
CA VAL A 347 -9.07 -12.75 -10.08
C VAL A 347 -9.64 -11.84 -11.15
N TYR A 348 -8.92 -11.68 -12.26
CA TYR A 348 -9.32 -10.84 -13.38
C TYR A 348 -8.65 -11.33 -14.67
N ARG A 349 -9.39 -11.32 -15.78
CA ARG A 349 -8.86 -11.53 -17.14
C ARG A 349 -9.62 -10.61 -18.09
N GLY A 350 -8.94 -9.66 -18.71
CA GLY A 350 -9.59 -8.68 -19.60
C GLY A 350 -8.70 -7.46 -19.90
N PRO A 351 -9.25 -6.40 -20.51
CA PRO A 351 -8.48 -5.20 -20.86
C PRO A 351 -8.07 -4.36 -19.63
N ALA A 352 -6.94 -3.67 -19.72
CA ALA A 352 -6.50 -2.67 -18.74
C ALA A 352 -6.72 -1.24 -19.27
N GLU A 353 -6.42 -0.22 -18.46
CA GLU A 353 -6.54 1.19 -18.89
C GLU A 353 -5.65 1.49 -20.11
N ASN A 354 -4.41 1.01 -20.07
CA ASN A 354 -3.36 1.32 -21.06
C ASN A 354 -2.84 0.07 -21.81
N SER A 355 -3.54 -1.06 -21.70
CA SER A 355 -3.20 -2.32 -22.38
C SER A 355 -4.46 -3.07 -22.80
N GLU A 356 -4.40 -3.74 -23.94
CA GLU A 356 -5.50 -4.58 -24.45
C GLU A 356 -5.77 -5.80 -23.57
N PHE A 357 -4.82 -6.18 -22.71
CA PHE A 357 -4.91 -7.37 -21.88
C PHE A 357 -4.20 -7.21 -20.53
N LEU A 358 -4.80 -7.80 -19.50
CA LEU A 358 -4.30 -7.99 -18.15
C LEU A 358 -4.93 -9.24 -17.54
N LEU A 359 -4.07 -10.10 -17.00
CA LEU A 359 -4.44 -11.28 -16.23
C LEU A 359 -3.93 -11.11 -14.80
N LYS A 360 -4.84 -11.23 -13.84
CA LYS A 360 -4.54 -11.26 -12.41
C LYS A 360 -4.95 -12.61 -11.83
N TYR A 361 -4.03 -13.28 -11.16
CA TYR A 361 -4.32 -14.55 -10.50
C TYR A 361 -3.49 -14.73 -9.22
N VAL A 362 -3.87 -15.73 -8.43
CA VAL A 362 -3.17 -16.10 -7.20
C VAL A 362 -2.78 -17.57 -7.24
N THR A 363 -1.62 -17.90 -6.70
CA THR A 363 -1.23 -19.29 -6.40
C THR A 363 -0.95 -19.44 -4.92
N VAL A 364 -1.29 -20.60 -4.35
CA VAL A 364 -1.03 -20.93 -2.95
C VAL A 364 -0.19 -22.21 -2.91
N LYS A 365 0.86 -22.20 -2.10
CA LYS A 365 1.73 -23.36 -1.86
C LYS A 365 1.86 -23.63 -0.35
N PRO A 366 2.03 -24.90 0.05
CA PRO A 366 2.42 -25.24 1.42
C PRO A 366 3.71 -24.51 1.83
N TYR A 367 3.87 -24.25 3.13
CA TYR A 367 5.10 -23.66 3.66
C TYR A 367 6.29 -24.62 3.58
N ASP A 368 6.05 -25.90 3.89
CA ASP A 368 7.08 -26.95 4.01
C ASP A 368 7.47 -27.63 2.68
N GLY A 369 6.92 -27.15 1.54
CA GLY A 369 7.10 -27.76 0.22
C GLY A 369 5.96 -28.67 -0.18
#